data_AF-A0A165A4V2-F1
#
_entry.id   AF-A0A165A4V2-F1
#
_cell.length_a   1.000
_cell.length_b   1.000
_cell.length_c   1.000
_cell.angle_alpha   90.00
_cell.angle_beta   90.00
_cell.angle_gamma   90.00
#
_symmetry.space_group_name_H-M   'P 1'
#
loop_
_entity.id
_entity.type
_entity.pdbx_description
1 polymer ?
#
loop_
_entity_poly.entity_id
_entity_poly.type
_entity_poly.pdbx_seq_one_letter_code
_entity_poly.pdbx_strand_id
1 'polypeptide(L)'
;MHYETAYSPRSGAPSPALSGYRTGNSTSYFLPRTQNYMPSQQYGYGNYYSPSSPGMIYSAGSGRGGYSGFPSHSYGEDQYSRSPESSGHDGYDGNYLRPEVHRPRFIRDRRGRSPRQADIDSLKDEYEAEPSAVEGLHRALWPNSDLQFDLYYAPPDSERARDGPALDNNAMVIRIVSDDFPWSIDARTSKEDAANPVTHRDVMQSLYDFFQKELTDPEFANASESRKAKITKAWEARQVDEEDTLVKRIDWLGKRTRFDGLTKLDTSRMPPPLLPGRKPCAETWILRLRNRDE
;
A
#
# COMPACT_ATOMS: atom_id res chain seq x y z
N MET A 1 46.73 47.71 3.06
CA MET A 1 46.21 48.13 1.74
C MET A 1 44.70 48.14 1.86
N HIS A 2 44.12 49.33 1.97
CA HIS A 2 42.69 49.58 2.14
C HIS A 2 42.03 49.68 0.77
N TYR A 3 40.86 49.07 0.60
CA TYR A 3 39.88 49.49 -0.40
C TYR A 3 38.50 49.49 0.26
N GLU A 4 38.06 50.69 0.62
CA GLU A 4 36.65 51.07 0.75
C GLU A 4 36.07 51.24 -0.66
N THR A 5 34.87 50.71 -0.90
CA THR A 5 34.01 51.21 -1.99
C THR A 5 32.58 51.34 -1.50
N ALA A 6 32.05 52.52 -1.78
CA ALA A 6 30.89 53.14 -1.16
C ALA A 6 29.54 52.78 -1.78
N TYR A 7 28.52 53.17 -1.02
CA TYR A 7 27.08 53.27 -1.27
C TYR A 7 26.63 53.74 -2.66
N SER A 8 25.46 53.22 -3.08
CA SER A 8 24.39 54.07 -3.64
C SER A 8 23.00 53.45 -3.44
N PRO A 9 22.02 54.22 -2.89
CA PRO A 9 20.62 53.83 -2.83
C PRO A 9 19.86 54.39 -4.05
N ARG A 10 18.87 53.64 -4.57
CA ARG A 10 17.86 54.23 -5.46
C ARG A 10 16.45 53.78 -5.11
N SER A 11 15.75 54.74 -4.55
CA SER A 11 14.31 54.90 -4.42
C SER A 11 13.55 54.73 -5.74
N GLY A 12 12.36 54.13 -5.67
CA GLY A 12 11.39 54.14 -6.76
C GLY A 12 10.10 53.40 -6.42
N ALA A 13 9.25 54.01 -5.59
CA ALA A 13 7.83 53.69 -5.53
C ALA A 13 7.13 54.20 -6.80
N PRO A 14 6.06 53.54 -7.27
CA PRO A 14 4.75 54.17 -7.11
C PRO A 14 3.61 53.20 -6.74
N SER A 15 2.70 53.68 -5.90
CA SER A 15 1.30 53.24 -5.74
C SER A 15 0.38 54.32 -6.35
N PRO A 16 -0.96 54.16 -6.41
CA PRO A 16 -1.81 52.97 -6.60
C PRO A 16 -2.79 53.18 -7.79
N ALA A 17 -3.44 52.11 -8.26
CA ALA A 17 -4.64 52.22 -9.10
C ALA A 17 -5.78 51.39 -8.50
N LEU A 18 -6.78 52.10 -7.97
CA LEU A 18 -8.11 51.62 -7.63
C LEU A 18 -8.85 51.18 -8.90
N SER A 19 -9.50 50.02 -8.89
CA SER A 19 -10.78 49.84 -9.60
C SER A 19 -11.40 48.47 -9.29
N GLY A 20 -12.71 48.47 -8.98
CA GLY A 20 -13.58 47.35 -9.31
C GLY A 20 -14.18 46.57 -8.14
N TYR A 21 -15.20 47.16 -7.52
CA TYR A 21 -16.22 46.41 -6.79
C TYR A 21 -16.84 45.33 -7.70
N ARG A 22 -16.84 44.07 -7.25
CA ARG A 22 -17.73 43.04 -7.81
C ARG A 22 -18.47 42.35 -6.67
N THR A 23 -19.66 42.86 -6.40
CA THR A 23 -20.70 42.20 -5.61
C THR A 23 -21.23 41.00 -6.40
N GLY A 24 -21.21 39.81 -5.79
CA GLY A 24 -21.72 38.59 -6.41
C GLY A 24 -22.12 37.54 -5.38
N ASN A 25 -23.37 37.64 -4.93
CA ASN A 25 -24.28 36.57 -4.46
C ASN A 25 -23.70 35.45 -3.57
N SER A 26 -23.81 35.69 -2.26
CA SER A 26 -23.79 34.64 -1.25
C SER A 26 -25.18 33.97 -1.21
N THR A 27 -25.35 32.88 -1.95
CA THR A 27 -26.51 31.99 -1.79
C THR A 27 -26.26 31.10 -0.57
N SER A 28 -26.76 31.52 0.58
CA SER A 28 -26.80 30.72 1.80
C SER A 28 -27.85 29.61 1.65
N TYR A 29 -27.41 28.37 1.47
CA TYR A 29 -28.28 27.21 1.61
C TYR A 29 -28.52 26.94 3.09
N PHE A 30 -29.70 27.33 3.57
CA PHE A 30 -30.28 26.81 4.81
C PHE A 30 -30.55 25.31 4.62
N LEU A 31 -29.76 24.47 5.28
CA LEU A 31 -30.11 23.06 5.46
C LEU A 31 -31.13 22.95 6.60
N PRO A 32 -32.28 22.27 6.41
CA PRO A 32 -33.18 21.97 7.50
C PRO A 32 -32.51 20.96 8.46
N ARG A 33 -32.44 21.37 9.72
CA ARG A 33 -31.93 20.59 10.85
C ARG A 33 -32.95 19.48 11.16
N THR A 34 -32.78 18.30 10.57
CA THR A 34 -33.51 17.10 10.99
C THR A 34 -32.89 16.57 12.28
N GLN A 35 -33.52 16.91 13.41
CA GLN A 35 -33.29 16.23 14.68
C GLN A 35 -33.84 14.80 14.59
N ASN A 36 -33.00 13.86 14.19
CA ASN A 36 -33.27 12.45 14.43
C ASN A 36 -32.81 12.12 15.85
N TYR A 37 -33.78 12.09 16.77
CA TYR A 37 -33.68 11.44 18.06
C TYR A 37 -33.28 9.98 17.86
N MET A 38 -32.04 9.64 18.18
CA MET A 38 -31.60 8.25 18.36
C MET A 38 -31.94 7.83 19.81
N PRO A 39 -32.64 6.70 20.02
CA PRO A 39 -32.87 6.17 21.35
C PRO A 39 -31.56 5.66 21.96
N SER A 40 -31.24 6.16 23.14
CA SER A 40 -30.13 5.68 23.96
C SER A 40 -30.39 4.22 24.37
N GLN A 41 -29.67 3.28 23.75
CA GLN A 41 -29.55 1.92 24.26
C GLN A 41 -28.58 1.95 25.45
N GLN A 42 -29.14 1.75 26.65
CA GLN A 42 -28.38 1.49 27.87
C GLN A 42 -27.62 0.17 27.70
N TYR A 43 -26.31 0.24 27.47
CA TYR A 43 -25.44 -0.90 27.64
C TYR A 43 -25.15 -1.08 29.14
N GLY A 44 -25.66 -2.17 29.69
CA GLY A 44 -25.36 -2.61 31.05
C GLY A 44 -23.88 -2.96 31.18
N TYR A 45 -23.22 -2.39 32.19
CA TYR A 45 -21.89 -2.76 32.60
C TYR A 45 -21.91 -4.17 33.21
N GLY A 46 -21.42 -5.15 32.46
CA GLY A 46 -21.09 -6.48 32.96
C GLY A 46 -19.77 -6.44 33.71
N ASN A 47 -19.82 -6.77 35.00
CA ASN A 47 -18.66 -6.96 35.87
C ASN A 47 -17.79 -8.13 35.36
N TYR A 48 -16.58 -7.84 34.91
CA TYR A 48 -15.56 -8.87 34.71
C TYR A 48 -14.81 -9.12 36.02
N TYR A 49 -15.06 -10.28 36.59
CA TYR A 49 -14.24 -10.86 37.65
C TYR A 49 -12.81 -11.06 37.16
N SER A 50 -11.86 -10.54 37.93
CA SER A 50 -10.43 -10.76 37.77
C SER A 50 -10.06 -12.10 38.41
N PRO A 51 -9.54 -13.10 37.66
CA PRO A 51 -8.96 -14.28 38.29
C PRO A 51 -7.53 -13.96 38.77
N SER A 52 -7.35 -14.11 40.07
CA SER A 52 -6.07 -14.07 40.78
C SER A 52 -5.06 -15.06 40.17
N SER A 53 -3.87 -14.58 39.81
CA SER A 53 -2.74 -15.41 39.39
C SER A 53 -2.18 -16.20 40.58
N PRO A 54 -2.01 -17.53 40.49
CA PRO A 54 -1.24 -18.29 41.46
C PRO A 54 0.26 -18.12 41.19
N GLY A 55 1.01 -17.80 42.25
CA GLY A 55 2.47 -17.70 42.20
C GLY A 55 3.13 -19.03 41.85
N MET A 56 4.03 -18.99 40.86
CA MET A 56 4.91 -20.11 40.53
C MET A 56 6.29 -19.86 41.14
N ILE A 57 6.67 -20.77 42.03
CA ILE A 57 7.97 -20.90 42.67
C ILE A 57 8.89 -21.64 41.69
N TYR A 58 10.00 -21.02 41.28
CA TYR A 58 11.04 -21.71 40.52
C TYR A 58 11.94 -22.50 41.49
N SER A 59 11.94 -23.82 41.35
CA SER A 59 12.90 -24.71 42.00
C SER A 59 14.00 -25.08 40.99
N ALA A 60 15.25 -24.88 41.40
CA ALA A 60 16.44 -25.19 40.61
C ALA A 60 16.64 -26.71 40.51
N GLY A 61 16.67 -27.22 39.28
CA GLY A 61 16.95 -28.63 38.98
C GLY A 61 18.07 -28.74 37.95
N SER A 62 19.29 -28.96 38.43
CA SER A 62 20.44 -29.40 37.64
C SER A 62 20.20 -30.81 37.09
N GLY A 63 20.23 -30.98 35.77
CA GLY A 63 20.09 -32.28 35.12
C GLY A 63 20.96 -32.38 33.86
N ARG A 64 22.15 -32.96 34.01
CA ARG A 64 22.93 -33.55 32.93
C ARG A 64 22.13 -34.69 32.30
N GLY A 65 22.03 -34.73 30.98
CA GLY A 65 21.53 -35.89 30.25
C GLY A 65 21.92 -35.79 28.78
N GLY A 66 22.93 -36.56 28.38
CA GLY A 66 23.27 -36.76 26.98
C GLY A 66 22.26 -37.66 26.30
N TYR A 67 21.95 -37.38 25.04
CA TYR A 67 21.31 -38.31 24.13
C TYR A 67 21.96 -38.25 22.76
N SER A 68 22.72 -39.29 22.48
CA SER A 68 23.10 -39.78 21.16
C SER A 68 21.92 -40.52 20.54
N GLY A 69 21.61 -40.27 19.26
CA GLY A 69 20.74 -41.15 18.49
C GLY A 69 19.97 -40.43 17.40
N PHE A 70 20.59 -40.29 16.23
CA PHE A 70 19.87 -39.99 14.99
C PHE A 70 19.32 -41.29 14.41
N PRO A 71 18.00 -41.42 14.16
CA PRO A 71 17.48 -42.47 13.32
C PRO A 71 17.60 -42.07 11.85
N SER A 72 18.36 -42.86 11.10
CA SER A 72 18.39 -42.85 9.63
C SER A 72 17.05 -43.34 9.08
N HIS A 73 16.29 -42.47 8.43
CA HIS A 73 15.14 -42.87 7.62
C HIS A 73 15.59 -43.19 6.19
N SER A 74 15.44 -44.46 5.84
CA SER A 74 15.53 -45.01 4.49
C SER A 74 14.36 -44.52 3.64
N TYR A 75 14.65 -43.98 2.47
CA TYR A 75 13.66 -43.66 1.45
C TYR A 75 13.07 -44.96 0.88
N GLY A 76 11.77 -45.15 1.04
CA GLY A 76 11.00 -46.17 0.33
C GLY A 76 10.66 -45.67 -1.07
N GLU A 77 11.14 -46.41 -2.07
CA GLU A 77 10.65 -46.36 -3.46
C GLU A 77 9.22 -46.90 -3.50
N ASP A 78 8.23 -46.01 -3.66
CA ASP A 78 6.89 -46.43 -4.04
C ASP A 78 6.65 -46.16 -5.53
N GLN A 79 6.47 -47.29 -6.22
CA GLN A 79 6.18 -47.45 -7.63
C GLN A 79 4.77 -46.91 -7.95
N TYR A 80 4.68 -45.84 -8.72
CA TYR A 80 3.40 -45.44 -9.32
C TYR A 80 3.14 -46.24 -10.59
N SER A 81 2.27 -47.24 -10.40
CA SER A 81 1.63 -48.02 -11.44
C SER A 81 0.84 -47.16 -12.41
N ARG A 82 1.08 -47.41 -13.70
CA ARG A 82 0.23 -47.01 -14.83
C ARG A 82 -1.21 -47.45 -14.61
N SER A 83 -2.15 -46.58 -14.99
CA SER A 83 -3.50 -46.99 -15.38
C SER A 83 -4.11 -46.00 -16.38
N PRO A 84 -5.11 -46.46 -17.17
CA PRO A 84 -5.02 -46.43 -18.62
C PRO A 84 -5.83 -45.33 -19.29
N GLU A 85 -5.52 -45.19 -20.58
CA GLU A 85 -6.29 -44.53 -21.62
C GLU A 85 -7.79 -44.85 -21.51
N SER A 86 -8.60 -43.81 -21.31
CA SER A 86 -10.05 -43.86 -21.46
C SER A 86 -10.43 -43.06 -22.70
N SER A 87 -10.61 -43.81 -23.77
CA SER A 87 -11.17 -43.42 -25.05
C SER A 87 -12.68 -43.15 -24.96
N GLY A 88 -13.11 -42.15 -25.73
CA GLY A 88 -14.49 -41.98 -26.19
C GLY A 88 -15.39 -41.11 -25.31
N HIS A 89 -15.85 -39.99 -25.84
CA HIS A 89 -17.28 -39.89 -26.12
C HIS A 89 -17.60 -38.78 -27.13
N ASP A 90 -18.70 -39.02 -27.81
CA ASP A 90 -19.12 -38.48 -29.08
C ASP A 90 -19.77 -37.11 -28.98
N GLY A 91 -19.53 -36.31 -30.02
CA GLY A 91 -20.57 -35.66 -30.81
C GLY A 91 -21.79 -35.08 -30.09
N TYR A 92 -21.76 -33.76 -29.85
CA TYR A 92 -22.97 -32.94 -29.91
C TYR A 92 -22.69 -31.68 -30.74
N ASP A 93 -22.96 -31.78 -32.05
CA ASP A 93 -23.18 -30.63 -32.92
C ASP A 93 -24.57 -30.03 -32.61
N GLY A 94 -24.59 -29.19 -31.57
CA GLY A 94 -25.74 -28.39 -31.19
C GLY A 94 -25.81 -27.11 -32.04
N ASN A 95 -26.33 -27.21 -33.25
CA ASN A 95 -26.71 -26.09 -34.11
C ASN A 95 -27.89 -25.33 -33.49
N TYR A 96 -27.63 -24.49 -32.48
CA TYR A 96 -28.60 -23.52 -32.01
C TYR A 96 -28.58 -22.30 -32.93
N LEU A 97 -29.56 -22.26 -33.83
CA LEU A 97 -29.98 -21.08 -34.56
C LEU A 97 -30.27 -19.95 -33.56
N ARG A 98 -29.30 -19.05 -33.41
CA ARG A 98 -29.39 -17.86 -32.59
C ARG A 98 -30.32 -16.88 -33.31
N PRO A 99 -31.44 -16.43 -32.69
CA PRO A 99 -32.28 -15.39 -33.29
C PRO A 99 -31.47 -14.11 -33.45
N GLU A 100 -31.38 -13.61 -34.69
CA GLU A 100 -30.83 -12.28 -34.97
C GLU A 100 -31.72 -11.21 -34.34
N VAL A 101 -31.43 -10.87 -33.09
CA VAL A 101 -31.97 -9.65 -32.49
C VAL A 101 -31.28 -8.48 -33.17
N HIS A 102 -32.02 -7.82 -34.07
CA HIS A 102 -31.69 -6.53 -34.66
C HIS A 102 -31.32 -5.54 -33.56
N ARG A 103 -30.02 -5.41 -33.29
CA ARG A 103 -29.49 -4.33 -32.46
C ARG A 103 -29.52 -3.06 -33.32
N PRO A 104 -30.12 -1.96 -32.84
CA PRO A 104 -30.04 -0.69 -33.53
C PRO A 104 -28.56 -0.33 -33.71
N ARG A 105 -28.18 -0.09 -34.98
CA ARG A 105 -26.87 0.44 -35.33
C ARG A 105 -26.76 1.83 -34.72
N PHE A 106 -26.18 1.92 -33.52
CA PHE A 106 -25.66 3.17 -33.02
C PHE A 106 -24.53 3.59 -33.97
N ILE A 107 -24.82 4.60 -34.78
CA ILE A 107 -23.83 5.34 -35.55
C ILE A 107 -22.82 5.86 -34.53
N ARG A 108 -21.65 5.22 -34.49
CA ARG A 108 -20.51 5.72 -33.71
C ARG A 108 -20.02 6.96 -34.44
N ASP A 109 -20.47 8.13 -33.99
CA ASP A 109 -19.82 9.38 -34.32
C ASP A 109 -18.37 9.31 -33.83
N ARG A 110 -17.48 9.15 -34.81
CA ARG A 110 -16.04 8.91 -34.64
C ARG A 110 -15.27 10.18 -34.31
N ARG A 111 -15.92 11.18 -33.68
CA ARG A 111 -15.34 12.50 -33.39
C ARG A 111 -15.79 12.99 -32.02
N GLY A 112 -15.04 12.58 -31.01
CA GLY A 112 -15.26 13.04 -29.64
C GLY A 112 -14.39 12.29 -28.66
N ARG A 113 -13.06 12.39 -28.80
CA ARG A 113 -12.19 12.15 -27.64
C ARG A 113 -12.63 13.14 -26.57
N SER A 114 -13.24 12.63 -25.50
CA SER A 114 -13.56 13.40 -24.31
C SER A 114 -12.31 14.17 -23.86
N PRO A 115 -12.37 15.50 -23.69
CA PRO A 115 -11.24 16.31 -23.24
C PRO A 115 -10.62 15.83 -21.92
N ARG A 116 -11.35 15.05 -21.11
CA ARG A 116 -10.86 14.55 -19.81
C ARG A 116 -9.86 13.39 -19.88
N GLN A 117 -9.73 12.69 -21.01
CA GLN A 117 -8.81 11.56 -21.10
C GLN A 117 -7.37 12.01 -21.45
N ALA A 118 -7.22 13.16 -22.11
CA ALA A 118 -5.90 13.69 -22.48
C ALA A 118 -5.11 14.23 -21.26
N ASP A 119 -5.80 14.70 -20.22
CA ASP A 119 -5.15 15.26 -19.03
C ASP A 119 -4.63 14.19 -18.05
N ILE A 120 -5.11 12.95 -18.12
CA ILE A 120 -4.66 11.86 -17.23
C ILE A 120 -3.46 11.12 -17.82
N ASP A 121 -3.40 10.96 -19.13
CA ASP A 121 -2.24 10.32 -19.80
C ASP A 121 -1.01 11.25 -19.83
N SER A 122 -1.20 12.57 -19.72
CA SER A 122 -0.11 13.57 -19.67
C SER A 122 0.62 13.67 -18.32
N LEU A 123 0.21 12.90 -17.30
CA LEU A 123 0.90 12.81 -15.99
C LEU A 123 1.75 11.53 -15.86
N LYS A 124 1.84 10.71 -16.91
CA LYS A 124 2.64 9.47 -16.94
C LYS A 124 4.05 9.65 -17.51
N ASP A 125 4.38 10.83 -18.04
CA ASP A 125 5.69 11.07 -18.63
C ASP A 125 6.71 11.45 -17.55
N GLU A 126 7.68 10.55 -17.35
CA GLU A 126 9.03 10.81 -16.83
C GLU A 126 9.11 11.58 -15.50
N TYR A 127 8.67 10.95 -14.41
CA TYR A 127 9.34 11.18 -13.13
C TYR A 127 10.68 10.45 -13.16
N GLU A 128 11.65 10.97 -13.92
CA GLU A 128 13.05 10.72 -13.59
C GLU A 128 13.23 11.27 -12.18
N ALA A 129 13.35 10.37 -11.21
CA ALA A 129 13.53 10.78 -9.83
C ALA A 129 14.81 11.62 -9.77
N GLU A 130 14.66 12.90 -9.47
CA GLU A 130 15.79 13.79 -9.17
C GLU A 130 16.74 13.05 -8.23
N PRO A 131 18.06 13.00 -8.49
CA PRO A 131 18.99 12.22 -7.68
C PRO A 131 18.90 12.51 -6.17
N SER A 132 18.49 13.72 -5.80
CA SER A 132 18.21 14.13 -4.41
C SER A 132 17.03 13.40 -3.76
N ALA A 133 16.05 12.95 -4.54
CA ALA A 133 14.88 12.22 -4.08
C ALA A 133 15.21 10.78 -3.63
N VAL A 134 16.39 10.27 -3.93
CA VAL A 134 16.85 8.92 -3.51
C VAL A 134 18.13 8.97 -2.67
N GLU A 135 18.58 10.17 -2.26
CA GLU A 135 19.80 10.34 -1.48
C GLU A 135 19.72 9.60 -0.13
N GLY A 136 20.68 8.70 0.10
CA GLY A 136 20.78 7.87 1.30
C GLY A 136 19.97 6.57 1.23
N LEU A 137 19.22 6.31 0.15
CA LEU A 137 18.47 5.09 -0.06
C LEU A 137 19.31 4.04 -0.79
N HIS A 138 19.23 2.78 -0.36
CA HIS A 138 19.89 1.69 -1.07
C HIS A 138 19.36 1.57 -2.51
N ARG A 139 20.25 1.38 -3.49
CA ARG A 139 19.93 1.36 -4.93
C ARG A 139 18.81 0.39 -5.34
N ALA A 140 18.66 -0.72 -4.62
CA ALA A 140 17.61 -1.69 -4.90
C ALA A 140 16.21 -1.10 -4.62
N LEU A 141 16.08 -0.15 -3.70
CA LEU A 141 14.80 0.47 -3.37
C LEU A 141 14.50 1.71 -4.24
N TRP A 142 15.37 2.07 -5.18
CA TRP A 142 15.16 3.23 -6.04
C TRP A 142 13.98 3.01 -7.00
N PRO A 143 13.28 4.08 -7.41
CA PRO A 143 12.36 4.03 -8.53
C PRO A 143 13.04 3.45 -9.78
N ASN A 144 12.34 2.61 -10.54
CA ASN A 144 12.85 1.95 -11.74
C ASN A 144 14.09 1.04 -11.50
N SER A 145 14.32 0.59 -10.27
CA SER A 145 15.37 -0.39 -10.01
C SER A 145 15.04 -1.77 -10.61
N ASP A 146 16.01 -2.68 -10.51
CA ASP A 146 15.84 -4.09 -10.84
C ASP A 146 14.91 -4.83 -9.86
N LEU A 147 14.73 -4.29 -8.64
CA LEU A 147 13.86 -4.85 -7.64
C LEU A 147 12.41 -4.54 -7.99
N GLN A 148 11.75 -5.55 -8.54
CA GLN A 148 10.38 -5.45 -8.98
C GLN A 148 9.62 -6.65 -8.46
N PHE A 149 8.68 -6.42 -7.55
CA PHE A 149 7.81 -7.47 -7.05
C PHE A 149 6.37 -6.97 -6.94
N ASP A 150 5.44 -7.91 -7.12
CA ASP A 150 4.03 -7.65 -6.92
C ASP A 150 3.72 -7.84 -5.43
N LEU A 151 3.15 -6.82 -4.79
CA LEU A 151 2.77 -6.86 -3.37
C LEU A 151 1.71 -7.92 -3.07
N TYR A 152 1.07 -8.45 -4.12
CA TYR A 152 0.18 -9.58 -4.05
C TYR A 152 0.88 -10.86 -3.59
N TYR A 153 2.10 -11.10 -4.08
CA TYR A 153 2.87 -12.29 -3.77
C TYR A 153 3.96 -11.97 -2.76
N ALA A 154 4.35 -12.97 -1.98
CA ALA A 154 5.49 -12.82 -1.10
C ALA A 154 6.74 -12.53 -1.96
N PRO A 155 7.65 -11.63 -1.54
CA PRO A 155 8.85 -11.32 -2.31
C PRO A 155 9.60 -12.61 -2.66
N PRO A 156 10.18 -12.77 -3.87
CA PRO A 156 10.88 -13.99 -4.23
C PRO A 156 12.14 -14.18 -3.38
N ASP A 157 12.57 -15.42 -3.16
CA ASP A 157 13.70 -15.73 -2.26
C ASP A 157 15.01 -15.05 -2.69
N SER A 158 15.22 -14.86 -3.99
CA SER A 158 16.36 -14.11 -4.53
C SER A 158 16.42 -12.67 -4.02
N GLU A 159 15.26 -12.04 -3.83
CA GLU A 159 15.14 -10.69 -3.29
C GLU A 159 15.20 -10.71 -1.76
N ARG A 160 14.66 -11.75 -1.12
CA ARG A 160 14.78 -11.95 0.34
C ARG A 160 16.21 -12.20 0.80
N ALA A 161 17.07 -12.76 -0.06
CA ALA A 161 18.48 -13.00 0.25
C ALA A 161 19.32 -11.72 0.30
N ARG A 162 18.77 -10.59 -0.16
CA ARG A 162 19.44 -9.31 -0.03
C ARG A 162 19.28 -8.86 1.43
N ASP A 163 20.37 -8.82 2.19
CA ASP A 163 20.38 -8.46 3.63
C ASP A 163 21.10 -7.13 3.96
N GLY A 164 21.54 -6.37 2.95
CA GLY A 164 22.08 -5.02 3.13
C GLY A 164 21.11 -4.01 3.79
N PRO A 165 21.64 -2.96 4.43
CA PRO A 165 20.83 -1.91 5.04
C PRO A 165 20.01 -1.17 3.97
N ALA A 166 18.78 -0.79 4.33
CA ALA A 166 17.89 -0.05 3.43
C ALA A 166 18.35 1.40 3.23
N LEU A 167 19.03 1.98 4.22
CA LEU A 167 19.49 3.37 4.24
C LEU A 167 20.96 3.46 4.68
N ASP A 168 21.69 4.43 4.14
CA ASP A 168 23.11 4.67 4.46
C ASP A 168 23.34 5.09 5.92
N ASN A 169 22.33 5.71 6.54
CA ASN A 169 22.39 6.16 7.93
C ASN A 169 22.01 5.09 8.95
N ASN A 170 21.79 3.84 8.53
CA ASN A 170 21.47 2.72 9.41
C ASN A 170 20.23 2.95 10.30
N ALA A 171 19.18 3.55 9.74
CA ALA A 171 17.95 3.78 10.50
C ALA A 171 17.33 2.48 11.03
N MET A 172 16.91 2.50 12.29
CA MET A 172 16.27 1.36 12.99
C MET A 172 14.77 1.24 12.71
N VAL A 173 14.15 2.31 12.22
CA VAL A 173 12.75 2.37 11.82
C VAL A 173 12.63 3.25 10.59
N ILE A 174 11.92 2.78 9.58
CA ILE A 174 11.60 3.54 8.37
C ILE A 174 10.09 3.66 8.28
N ARG A 175 9.57 4.88 8.20
CA ARG A 175 8.14 5.12 7.94
C ARG A 175 7.91 5.23 6.45
N ILE A 176 6.96 4.47 5.94
CA ILE A 176 6.56 4.45 4.55
C ILE A 176 5.14 4.98 4.45
N VAL A 177 4.94 5.94 3.55
CA VAL A 177 3.64 6.56 3.24
C VAL A 177 3.39 6.50 1.74
N SER A 178 2.15 6.68 1.29
CA SER A 178 1.84 6.77 -0.13
C SER A 178 0.57 7.59 -0.35
N ASP A 179 0.40 8.14 -1.55
CA ASP A 179 -0.85 8.80 -1.95
C ASP A 179 -1.91 7.78 -2.39
N ASP A 180 -1.52 6.52 -2.65
CA ASP A 180 -2.42 5.49 -3.13
C ASP A 180 -3.32 4.91 -2.01
N PHE A 181 -2.93 5.09 -0.75
CA PHE A 181 -3.62 4.58 0.43
C PHE A 181 -3.43 5.47 1.68
N PRO A 182 -4.37 5.46 2.63
CA PRO A 182 -4.37 6.42 3.74
C PRO A 182 -3.50 6.02 4.95
N TRP A 183 -2.79 4.89 4.87
CA TRP A 183 -2.02 4.34 5.99
C TRP A 183 -0.54 4.75 5.96
N SER A 184 0.10 4.66 7.12
CA SER A 184 1.55 4.72 7.26
C SER A 184 2.09 3.40 7.81
N ILE A 185 3.09 2.84 7.14
CA ILE A 185 3.71 1.55 7.45
C ILE A 185 5.05 1.83 8.11
N ASP A 186 5.29 1.28 9.30
CA ASP A 186 6.57 1.44 10.00
C ASP A 186 7.36 0.13 9.83
N ALA A 187 8.34 0.12 8.92
CA ALA A 187 9.24 -1.01 8.71
C ALA A 187 10.29 -1.05 9.83
N ARG A 188 10.51 -2.24 10.37
CA ARG A 188 11.45 -2.52 11.48
C ARG A 188 12.22 -3.79 11.17
N THR A 189 13.40 -3.94 11.75
CA THR A 189 14.15 -5.20 11.69
C THR A 189 13.29 -6.36 12.21
N SER A 190 13.24 -7.44 11.44
CA SER A 190 12.63 -8.71 11.84
C SER A 190 13.47 -9.47 12.87
N LYS A 191 14.76 -9.15 12.98
CA LYS A 191 15.67 -9.74 13.97
C LYS A 191 15.30 -9.25 15.38
N GLU A 192 15.36 -10.15 16.35
CA GLU A 192 15.04 -9.88 17.76
C GLU A 192 15.88 -8.74 18.36
N ASP A 193 17.07 -8.51 17.82
CA ASP A 193 17.95 -7.42 18.21
C ASP A 193 17.48 -6.07 17.64
N ALA A 194 16.88 -5.25 18.51
CA ALA A 194 16.47 -3.88 18.20
C ALA A 194 17.61 -2.92 17.80
N ALA A 195 18.86 -3.39 17.83
CA ALA A 195 20.05 -2.63 17.44
C ALA A 195 20.44 -2.81 15.97
N ASN A 196 19.75 -3.66 15.21
CA ASN A 196 20.05 -3.88 13.80
C ASN A 196 19.33 -2.85 12.90
N PRO A 197 20.03 -2.27 11.91
CA PRO A 197 19.41 -1.37 10.96
C PRO A 197 18.35 -2.10 10.12
N VAL A 198 17.35 -1.36 9.68
CA VAL A 198 16.33 -1.88 8.76
C VAL A 198 17.00 -2.26 7.44
N THR A 199 16.79 -3.49 7.00
CA THR A 199 17.27 -3.98 5.71
C THR A 199 16.23 -3.76 4.62
N HIS A 200 16.64 -3.78 3.34
CA HIS A 200 15.68 -3.81 2.22
C HIS A 200 14.72 -5.01 2.27
N ARG A 201 15.15 -6.16 2.79
CA ARG A 201 14.29 -7.31 3.04
C ARG A 201 13.19 -6.96 4.05
N ASP A 202 13.56 -6.32 5.16
CA ASP A 202 12.58 -5.90 6.18
C ASP A 202 11.56 -4.91 5.60
N VAL A 203 11.98 -4.01 4.70
CA VAL A 203 11.08 -3.11 3.97
C VAL A 203 10.09 -3.90 3.11
N MET A 204 10.58 -4.80 2.25
CA MET A 204 9.72 -5.60 1.37
C MET A 204 8.74 -6.49 2.15
N GLN A 205 9.24 -7.15 3.19
CA GLN A 205 8.43 -8.02 4.04
C GLN A 205 7.38 -7.20 4.80
N SER A 206 7.75 -6.04 5.35
CA SER A 206 6.81 -5.15 6.04
C SER A 206 5.71 -4.67 5.11
N LEU A 207 6.01 -4.37 3.84
CA LEU A 207 5.02 -4.00 2.84
C LEU A 207 4.08 -5.17 2.54
N TYR A 208 4.63 -6.35 2.25
CA TYR A 208 3.85 -7.56 1.99
C TYR A 208 2.92 -7.87 3.18
N ASP A 209 3.47 -8.04 4.38
CA ASP A 209 2.70 -8.35 5.59
C ASP A 209 1.63 -7.31 5.89
N PHE A 210 1.88 -6.05 5.57
CA PHE A 210 0.90 -4.99 5.75
C PHE A 210 -0.29 -5.13 4.79
N PHE A 211 -0.04 -5.40 3.51
CA PHE A 211 -1.09 -5.49 2.49
C PHE A 211 -1.86 -6.80 2.51
N GLN A 212 -1.28 -7.86 3.07
CA GLN A 212 -1.97 -9.15 3.24
C GLN A 212 -2.98 -9.15 4.39
N LYS A 213 -2.98 -8.13 5.26
CA LYS A 213 -3.97 -8.01 6.34
C LYS A 213 -5.36 -7.77 5.77
N GLU A 214 -6.35 -8.30 6.47
CA GLU A 214 -7.77 -8.01 6.23
C GLU A 214 -8.04 -6.50 6.29
N LEU A 215 -8.86 -6.03 5.35
CA LEU A 215 -9.36 -4.67 5.33
C LEU A 215 -10.53 -4.57 6.31
N THR A 216 -10.37 -3.78 7.36
CA THR A 216 -11.38 -3.68 8.41
C THR A 216 -12.62 -2.90 7.96
N ASP A 217 -13.78 -3.18 8.55
CA ASP A 217 -15.04 -2.47 8.25
C ASP A 217 -14.91 -0.93 8.32
N PRO A 218 -14.24 -0.33 9.34
CA PRO A 218 -14.08 1.11 9.38
C PRO A 218 -13.19 1.66 8.26
N GLU A 219 -12.16 0.91 7.85
CA GLU A 219 -11.30 1.30 6.73
C GLU A 219 -12.10 1.30 5.43
N PHE A 220 -12.91 0.27 5.18
CA PHE A 220 -13.78 0.18 4.02
C PHE A 220 -14.89 1.23 4.04
N ALA A 221 -15.54 1.44 5.19
CA ALA A 221 -16.64 2.40 5.34
C ALA A 221 -16.20 3.85 5.07
N ASN A 222 -14.97 4.20 5.49
CA ASN A 222 -14.37 5.53 5.27
C ASN A 222 -13.88 5.77 3.83
N ALA A 223 -13.82 4.73 2.99
CA ALA A 223 -13.48 4.89 1.58
C ALA A 223 -14.58 5.65 0.83
N SER A 224 -14.20 6.43 -0.19
CA SER A 224 -15.17 7.04 -1.10
C SER A 224 -15.92 5.96 -1.90
N GLU A 225 -17.15 6.23 -2.36
CA GLU A 225 -17.93 5.27 -3.16
C GLU A 225 -17.20 4.79 -4.42
N SER A 226 -16.44 5.69 -5.07
CA SER A 226 -15.60 5.31 -6.21
C SER A 226 -14.43 4.42 -5.82
N ARG A 227 -13.88 4.56 -4.61
CA ARG A 227 -12.84 3.68 -4.07
C ARG A 227 -13.43 2.34 -3.64
N LYS A 228 -14.59 2.30 -2.99
CA LYS A 228 -15.30 1.06 -2.63
C LYS A 228 -15.55 0.19 -3.86
N ALA A 229 -16.06 0.78 -4.94
CA ALA A 229 -16.27 0.05 -6.20
C ALA A 229 -14.96 -0.54 -6.78
N LYS A 230 -13.83 0.17 -6.64
CA LYS A 230 -12.52 -0.34 -7.07
C LYS A 230 -12.03 -1.48 -6.17
N ILE A 231 -12.23 -1.37 -4.85
CA ILE A 231 -11.89 -2.41 -3.87
C ILE A 231 -12.68 -3.67 -4.17
N THR A 232 -14.00 -3.57 -4.31
CA THR A 232 -14.88 -4.71 -4.61
C THR A 232 -14.46 -5.40 -5.90
N LYS A 233 -14.17 -4.63 -6.96
CA LYS A 233 -13.70 -5.19 -8.23
C LYS A 233 -12.33 -5.88 -8.11
N ALA A 234 -11.42 -5.33 -7.32
CA ALA A 234 -10.10 -5.92 -7.10
C ALA A 234 -10.20 -7.23 -6.32
N TRP A 235 -11.01 -7.23 -5.26
CA TRP A 235 -11.34 -8.42 -4.48
C TRP A 235 -11.98 -9.51 -5.34
N GLU A 236 -13.01 -9.20 -6.14
CA GLU A 236 -13.65 -10.13 -7.06
C GLU A 236 -12.67 -10.72 -8.08
N ALA A 237 -11.74 -9.91 -8.61
CA ALA A 237 -10.71 -10.40 -9.53
C ALA A 237 -9.74 -11.37 -8.84
N ARG A 238 -9.40 -11.11 -7.58
CA ARG A 238 -8.55 -11.98 -6.76
C ARG A 238 -9.21 -13.31 -6.39
N GLN A 239 -10.53 -13.33 -6.19
CA GLN A 239 -11.29 -14.59 -5.92
C GLN A 239 -11.10 -15.66 -7.01
N VAL A 240 -10.65 -15.27 -8.21
CA VAL A 240 -10.36 -16.22 -9.29
C VAL A 240 -9.06 -16.99 -9.02
N ASP A 241 -8.08 -16.35 -8.39
CA ASP A 241 -6.75 -16.90 -8.13
C ASP A 241 -6.59 -17.45 -6.70
N GLU A 242 -7.37 -16.95 -5.74
CA GLU A 242 -7.36 -17.34 -4.33
C GLU A 242 -8.76 -17.70 -3.85
N GLU A 243 -8.91 -18.80 -3.10
CA GLU A 243 -10.17 -19.16 -2.42
C GLU A 243 -10.48 -18.29 -1.19
N ASP A 244 -9.69 -17.24 -0.95
CA ASP A 244 -9.81 -16.41 0.25
C ASP A 244 -10.97 -15.42 0.14
N THR A 245 -12.02 -15.66 0.92
CA THR A 245 -13.24 -14.84 0.95
C THR A 245 -13.06 -13.43 1.51
N LEU A 246 -12.01 -13.15 2.28
CA LEU A 246 -11.87 -11.86 2.99
C LEU A 246 -11.33 -10.77 2.08
N VAL A 247 -11.81 -9.53 2.24
CA VAL A 247 -11.22 -8.36 1.57
C VAL A 247 -9.91 -8.00 2.27
N LYS A 248 -8.83 -7.84 1.51
CA LYS A 248 -7.49 -7.52 2.02
C LYS A 248 -7.14 -6.06 1.74
N ARG A 249 -6.17 -5.51 2.47
CA ARG A 249 -5.66 -4.16 2.22
C ARG A 249 -5.04 -4.01 0.84
N ILE A 250 -4.51 -5.07 0.24
CA ILE A 250 -4.04 -5.06 -1.15
C ILE A 250 -5.15 -4.69 -2.14
N ASP A 251 -6.40 -5.05 -1.87
CA ASP A 251 -7.54 -4.75 -2.75
C ASP A 251 -7.81 -3.22 -2.83
N TRP A 252 -7.32 -2.44 -1.86
CA TRP A 252 -7.34 -0.97 -1.91
C TRP A 252 -6.56 -0.40 -3.09
N LEU A 253 -5.47 -1.05 -3.48
CA LEU A 253 -4.56 -0.58 -4.54
C LEU A 253 -5.13 -0.83 -5.95
N GLY A 254 -6.13 -1.71 -6.07
CA GLY A 254 -6.69 -2.09 -7.36
C GLY A 254 -5.64 -2.72 -8.27
N LYS A 255 -5.32 -2.07 -9.39
CA LYS A 255 -4.31 -2.55 -10.36
C LYS A 255 -2.87 -2.13 -10.03
N ARG A 256 -2.69 -1.21 -9.07
CA ARG A 256 -1.39 -0.62 -8.73
C ARG A 256 -0.67 -1.39 -7.62
N THR A 257 -0.44 -2.68 -7.82
CA THR A 257 0.14 -3.56 -6.78
C THR A 257 1.64 -3.78 -6.94
N ARG A 258 2.23 -3.38 -8.07
CA ARG A 258 3.65 -3.61 -8.35
C ARG A 258 4.50 -2.54 -7.68
N PHE A 259 5.45 -2.99 -6.87
CA PHE A 259 6.47 -2.12 -6.27
C PHE A 259 7.30 -1.48 -7.39
N ASP A 260 7.48 -0.17 -7.28
CA ASP A 260 8.29 0.62 -8.22
C ASP A 260 9.51 1.24 -7.54
N GLY A 261 9.41 1.61 -6.26
CA GLY A 261 10.51 2.16 -5.49
C GLY A 261 10.05 3.00 -4.30
N LEU A 262 11.02 3.59 -3.61
CA LEU A 262 10.81 4.58 -2.55
C LEU A 262 11.43 5.92 -2.98
N THR A 263 10.77 7.03 -2.60
CA THR A 263 11.29 8.39 -2.81
C THR A 263 11.26 9.15 -1.49
N LYS A 264 12.25 10.01 -1.26
CA LYS A 264 12.38 10.79 -0.03
C LYS A 264 11.22 11.78 0.06
N LEU A 265 10.57 11.82 1.22
CA LEU A 265 9.57 12.85 1.47
C LEU A 265 10.30 14.17 1.75
N ASP A 266 10.01 15.21 0.96
CA ASP A 266 10.51 16.56 1.22
C ASP A 266 9.79 17.17 2.44
N THR A 267 10.34 16.88 3.62
CA THR A 267 9.82 17.37 4.90
C THR A 267 9.93 18.88 5.06
N SER A 268 10.74 19.56 4.24
CA SER A 268 10.90 21.01 4.31
C SER A 268 9.63 21.76 3.90
N ARG A 269 8.85 21.15 2.99
CA ARG A 269 7.62 21.76 2.46
C ARG A 269 6.38 21.35 3.23
N MET A 270 6.30 20.09 3.66
CA MET A 270 5.14 19.59 4.38
C MET A 270 5.56 18.43 5.30
N PRO A 271 5.57 18.62 6.63
CA PRO A 271 5.79 17.51 7.53
C PRO A 271 4.64 16.51 7.36
N PRO A 272 4.93 15.19 7.31
CA PRO A 272 3.89 14.19 7.17
C PRO A 272 2.91 14.32 8.35
N PRO A 273 1.58 14.22 8.12
CA PRO A 273 0.62 14.27 9.20
C PRO A 273 0.90 13.11 10.16
N LEU A 274 1.32 13.44 11.38
CA LEU A 274 1.50 12.47 12.45
C LEU A 274 0.14 12.20 13.10
N LEU A 275 -0.31 10.96 13.06
CA LEU A 275 -1.48 10.55 13.84
C LEU A 275 -1.22 10.79 15.34
N PRO A 276 -2.23 11.28 16.10
CA PRO A 276 -2.09 11.47 17.54
C PRO A 276 -1.55 10.21 18.24
N GLY A 277 -0.55 10.39 19.11
CA GLY A 277 0.08 9.29 19.86
C GLY A 277 1.19 8.55 19.10
N ARG A 278 1.40 8.78 17.80
CA ARG A 278 2.56 8.22 17.09
C ARG A 278 3.83 9.02 17.38
N LYS A 279 4.93 8.30 17.62
CA LYS A 279 6.25 8.90 17.73
C LYS A 279 6.73 9.40 16.36
N PRO A 280 7.48 10.52 16.32
CA PRO A 280 8.21 10.92 15.12
C PRO A 280 9.12 9.78 14.66
N CYS A 281 9.22 9.58 13.34
CA CYS A 281 10.18 8.67 12.74
C CYS A 281 11.24 9.52 12.04
N ALA A 282 12.52 9.21 12.25
CA ALA A 282 13.62 9.97 11.66
C ALA A 282 13.59 9.92 10.12
N GLU A 283 13.16 8.78 9.57
CA GLU A 283 13.17 8.51 8.14
C GLU A 283 11.76 8.25 7.63
N THR A 284 11.27 9.13 6.75
CA THR A 284 9.96 8.98 6.10
C THR A 284 10.12 8.97 4.59
N TRP A 285 9.60 7.92 3.96
CA TRP A 285 9.73 7.65 2.53
C TRP A 285 8.36 7.45 1.88
N ILE A 286 8.21 7.91 0.65
CA ILE A 286 7.01 7.77 -0.17
C ILE A 286 7.16 6.53 -1.05
N LEU A 287 6.25 5.58 -0.90
CA LEU A 287 6.12 4.39 -1.73
C LEU A 287 5.53 4.74 -3.10
N ARG A 288 6.25 4.33 -4.15
CA ARG A 288 5.81 4.40 -5.54
C ARG A 288 5.32 3.03 -5.99
N LEU A 289 4.17 3.05 -6.65
CA LEU A 289 3.48 1.87 -7.17
C LEU A 289 3.14 2.10 -8.63
N ARG A 290 3.27 1.06 -9.43
CA ARG A 290 2.86 1.03 -10.85
C ARG A 290 1.83 -0.05 -11.10
N ASN A 291 1.24 -0.02 -12.29
CA ASN A 291 0.26 -1.02 -12.67
C ASN A 291 0.93 -2.40 -12.81
N ARG A 292 0.21 -3.45 -12.43
CA ARG A 292 0.65 -4.85 -12.60
C ARG A 292 0.88 -5.22 -14.07
N ASP A 293 0.09 -4.63 -14.97
CA ASP A 293 0.02 -4.98 -16.40
C ASP A 293 0.97 -4.13 -17.30
N GLU A 294 1.76 -3.22 -16.73
CA GLU A 294 2.76 -2.37 -17.43
C GLU A 294 4.17 -3.01 -17.37
#